data_AF-A0A417XZ83-F1
#
_entry.id   AF-A0A417XZ83-F1
#
_cell.length_a   1.000
_cell.length_b   1.000
_cell.length_c   1.000
_cell.angle_alpha   90.00
_cell.angle_beta   90.00
_cell.angle_gamma   90.00
#
_symmetry.space_group_name_H-M   'P 1'
#
loop_
_entity.id
_entity.type
_entity.pdbx_description
1 polymer ?
#
loop_
_entity_poly.entity_id
_entity_poly.type
_entity_poly.pdbx_seq_one_letter_code
_entity_poly.pdbx_strand_id
1 'polypeptide(L)'
;MTKSGYRAAEGAIRVWSRVDPKVGEVQRAVDEQRFHVVAESMRDLVGPKAAHQFARLGYSVLVGFELLAADGGTDELAWSLDQVLQAALRFAGR
;
A
#
# COMPACT_ATOMS: atom_id res chain seq x y z
N MET A 1 7.01 -1.68 -19.31
CA MET A 1 6.50 -2.63 -18.29
C MET A 1 5.09 -2.18 -17.90
N THR A 2 4.08 -3.04 -17.95
CA THR A 2 2.71 -2.67 -17.55
C THR A 2 2.60 -2.55 -16.03
N LYS A 3 1.64 -1.77 -15.52
CA LYS A 3 1.42 -1.63 -14.06
C LYS A 3 1.20 -2.97 -13.34
N SER A 4 0.66 -3.97 -14.05
CA SER A 4 0.52 -5.35 -13.57
C SER A 4 1.89 -6.03 -13.39
N GLY A 5 2.79 -5.93 -14.36
CA GLY A 5 4.14 -6.51 -14.28
C GLY A 5 5.00 -5.94 -13.15
N TYR A 6 4.80 -4.68 -12.77
CA TYR A 6 5.47 -4.08 -11.60
C TYR A 6 5.05 -4.75 -10.29
N ARG A 7 3.74 -4.98 -10.10
CA ARG A 7 3.23 -5.60 -8.86
C ARG A 7 3.66 -7.06 -8.73
N ALA A 8 3.68 -7.81 -9.84
CA ALA A 8 4.18 -9.18 -9.83
C ALA A 8 5.66 -9.25 -9.41
N ALA A 9 6.48 -8.28 -9.86
CA ALA A 9 7.87 -8.18 -9.43
C ALA A 9 7.99 -7.84 -7.93
N GLU A 10 7.21 -6.88 -7.43
CA GLU A 10 7.17 -6.54 -5.99
C GLU A 10 6.72 -7.73 -5.13
N GLY A 11 5.71 -8.48 -5.57
CA GLY A 11 5.26 -9.71 -4.92
C GLY A 11 6.39 -10.75 -4.82
N ALA A 12 7.13 -10.97 -5.92
CA ALA A 12 8.28 -11.87 -5.92
C ALA A 12 9.41 -11.40 -4.98
N ILE A 13 9.72 -10.10 -4.97
CA ILE A 13 10.72 -9.52 -4.06
C ILE A 13 10.29 -9.69 -2.61
N ARG A 14 9.01 -9.48 -2.27
CA ARG A 14 8.50 -9.72 -0.91
C ARG A 14 8.57 -11.18 -0.48
N VAL A 15 8.40 -12.12 -1.40
CA VAL A 15 8.60 -13.55 -1.08
C VAL A 15 10.09 -13.82 -0.84
N TRP A 16 10.96 -13.29 -1.70
CA TRP A 16 12.42 -13.42 -1.53
C TRP A 16 12.93 -12.77 -0.24
N SER A 17 12.36 -11.62 0.15
CA SER A 17 12.74 -10.89 1.37
C SER A 17 12.45 -11.66 2.66
N ARG A 18 11.64 -12.73 2.61
CA ARG A 18 11.37 -13.63 3.75
C ARG A 18 12.45 -14.69 3.93
N VAL A 19 13.24 -14.97 2.89
CA VAL A 19 14.28 -16.01 2.92
C VAL A 19 15.69 -15.42 2.90
N ASP A 20 15.88 -14.24 2.32
CA ASP A 20 17.15 -13.53 2.25
C ASP A 20 17.13 -12.29 3.17
N PRO A 21 17.93 -12.28 4.27
CA PRO A 21 17.97 -11.15 5.20
C PRO A 21 18.37 -9.82 4.55
N LYS A 22 19.24 -9.85 3.53
CA LYS A 22 19.70 -8.62 2.89
C LYS A 22 18.60 -7.99 2.06
N VAL A 23 17.83 -8.81 1.36
CA VAL A 23 16.62 -8.35 0.65
C VAL A 23 15.55 -7.93 1.65
N GLY A 24 15.44 -8.62 2.79
CA GLY A 24 14.59 -8.25 3.92
C GLY A 24 14.84 -6.83 4.45
N GLU A 25 16.11 -6.41 4.58
CA GLU A 25 16.47 -5.04 4.96
C GLU A 25 16.01 -4.02 3.92
N VAL A 26 16.28 -4.29 2.64
CA VAL A 26 15.94 -3.38 1.55
C VAL A 26 14.42 -3.24 1.42
N GLN A 27 13.68 -4.35 1.45
CA GLN A 27 12.22 -4.33 1.38
C GLN A 27 11.61 -3.53 2.53
N ARG A 28 12.15 -3.66 3.75
CA ARG A 28 11.67 -2.91 4.91
C ARG A 28 11.89 -1.41 4.74
N ALA A 29 13.05 -1.00 4.24
CA ALA A 29 13.34 0.41 3.98
C ALA A 29 12.40 1.00 2.91
N VAL A 30 12.13 0.24 1.83
CA VAL A 30 11.17 0.63 0.79
C VAL A 30 9.76 0.74 1.36
N ASP A 31 9.33 -0.25 2.16
CA ASP A 31 8.01 -0.25 2.80
C ASP A 31 7.83 0.92 3.75
N GLU A 32 8.85 1.24 4.54
CA GLU A 32 8.83 2.37 5.47
C GLU A 32 8.69 3.71 4.73
N GLN A 33 9.46 3.90 3.65
CA GLN A 33 9.37 5.12 2.83
C GLN A 33 8.00 5.26 2.16
N ARG A 34 7.48 4.17 1.56
CA ARG A 34 6.15 4.18 0.93
C ARG A 34 5.05 4.45 1.95
N PHE A 35 5.12 3.80 3.11
CA PHE A 35 4.16 4.02 4.19
C PHE A 35 4.20 5.46 4.70
N HIS A 36 5.39 6.04 4.83
CA HIS A 36 5.56 7.43 5.28
C HIS A 36 4.85 8.42 4.36
N VAL A 37 5.02 8.29 3.04
CA VAL A 37 4.34 9.13 2.03
C VAL A 37 2.81 9.04 2.15
N VAL A 38 2.28 7.83 2.35
CA VAL A 38 0.83 7.64 2.53
C VAL A 38 0.37 8.25 3.86
N ALA A 39 1.14 8.11 4.94
CA ALA A 39 0.82 8.67 6.25
C ALA A 39 0.83 10.20 6.26
N GLU A 40 1.76 10.84 5.55
CA GLU A 40 1.75 12.28 5.35
C GLU A 40 0.51 12.73 4.57
N SER A 41 0.20 12.07 3.46
CA SER A 41 -0.98 12.38 2.66
C SER A 41 -2.28 12.23 3.46
N MET A 42 -2.38 11.17 4.28
CA MET A 42 -3.54 10.95 5.15
C MET A 42 -3.61 11.96 6.29
N ARG A 43 -2.48 12.48 6.77
CA ARG A 43 -2.48 13.52 7.81
C ARG A 43 -3.20 14.77 7.35
N ASP A 44 -3.00 15.18 6.11
CA ASP A 44 -3.66 16.36 5.54
C ASP A 44 -5.16 16.14 5.34
N LEU A 45 -5.57 14.88 5.16
CA LEU A 45 -6.96 14.51 4.91
C LEU A 45 -7.78 14.30 6.20
N VAL A 46 -7.27 13.47 7.12
CA VAL A 46 -7.98 12.99 8.32
C VAL A 46 -7.40 13.50 9.64
N GLY A 47 -6.34 14.30 9.59
CA GLY A 47 -5.65 14.84 10.75
C GLY A 47 -4.69 13.83 11.42
N PRO A 48 -3.83 14.31 12.34
CA PRO A 48 -2.70 13.54 12.87
C PRO A 48 -3.11 12.32 13.71
N LYS A 49 -4.30 12.32 14.32
CA LYS A 49 -4.77 11.23 15.18
C LYS A 49 -5.20 9.97 14.42
N ALA A 50 -5.67 10.15 13.17
CA ALA A 50 -6.23 9.07 12.35
C ALA A 50 -5.34 8.72 11.14
N ALA A 51 -4.38 9.58 10.79
CA ALA A 51 -3.51 9.43 9.62
C ALA A 51 -2.84 8.07 9.54
N HIS A 52 -2.25 7.61 10.65
CA HIS A 52 -1.52 6.35 10.70
C HIS A 52 -2.43 5.14 10.45
N GLN A 53 -3.66 5.15 10.98
CA GLN A 53 -4.63 4.07 10.82
C GLN A 53 -5.10 3.98 9.36
N PHE A 54 -5.45 5.10 8.74
CA PHE A 54 -5.86 5.13 7.33
C PHE A 54 -4.70 4.79 6.39
N ALA A 55 -3.48 5.24 6.68
CA ALA A 55 -2.30 4.85 5.93
C ALA A 55 -2.01 3.35 6.04
N ARG A 56 -2.16 2.77 7.24
CA ARG A 56 -2.04 1.31 7.44
C ARG A 56 -3.10 0.56 6.68
N LEU A 57 -4.35 1.02 6.68
CA LEU A 57 -5.43 0.41 5.90
C LEU A 57 -5.10 0.42 4.39
N GLY A 58 -4.81 1.59 3.82
CA GLY A 58 -4.52 1.72 2.38
C GLY A 58 -3.27 0.95 1.95
N TYR A 59 -2.20 1.00 2.76
CA TYR A 59 -0.97 0.27 2.45
C TYR A 59 -1.17 -1.25 2.54
N SER A 60 -1.98 -1.73 3.48
CA SER A 60 -2.28 -3.17 3.59
C SER A 60 -3.05 -3.69 2.37
N VAL A 61 -3.95 -2.87 1.81
CA VAL A 61 -4.64 -3.18 0.55
C VAL A 61 -3.62 -3.33 -0.59
N LEU A 62 -2.72 -2.36 -0.76
CA LEU A 62 -1.67 -2.41 -1.80
C LEU A 62 -0.81 -3.69 -1.68
N VAL A 63 -0.29 -3.95 -0.48
CA VAL A 63 0.56 -5.14 -0.22
C VAL A 63 -0.22 -6.44 -0.46
N GLY A 64 -1.50 -6.47 -0.12
CA GLY A 64 -2.39 -7.59 -0.43
C GLY A 64 -2.46 -7.87 -1.94
N PHE A 65 -2.65 -6.84 -2.76
CA PHE A 65 -2.65 -6.98 -4.23
C PHE A 65 -1.29 -7.38 -4.81
N GLU A 66 -0.17 -6.98 -4.18
CA GLU A 66 1.17 -7.44 -4.58
C GLU A 66 1.39 -8.93 -4.26
N LEU A 67 0.90 -9.41 -3.12
CA LEU A 67 1.12 -10.79 -2.66
C LEU A 67 0.13 -11.81 -3.20
N LEU A 68 -1.12 -11.41 -3.42
CA LEU A 68 -2.15 -12.33 -3.92
C LEU A 68 -1.89 -12.76 -5.38
N ALA A 69 -0.93 -12.12 -6.06
CA ALA A 69 -0.60 -12.35 -7.47
C ALA A 69 -1.86 -12.44 -8.33
N ALA A 70 -2.91 -11.72 -7.94
CA ALA A 70 -4.21 -11.83 -8.56
C ALA A 70 -4.08 -11.27 -9.96
N ASP A 71 -4.55 -12.03 -10.94
CA ASP A 71 -4.85 -11.53 -12.30
C ASP A 71 -5.84 -10.34 -12.26
N GLY A 72 -6.42 -10.07 -11.07
CA GLY A 72 -7.12 -8.85 -10.68
C GLY A 72 -6.39 -7.59 -11.17
N GLY A 73 -7.03 -6.95 -12.14
CA GLY A 73 -6.47 -5.84 -12.89
C GLY A 73 -6.10 -4.65 -12.01
N THR A 74 -5.38 -3.71 -12.61
CA THR A 74 -5.12 -2.40 -12.00
C THR A 74 -6.41 -1.70 -11.54
N ASP A 75 -7.54 -2.04 -12.14
CA ASP A 75 -8.86 -1.47 -11.84
C ASP A 75 -9.41 -1.92 -10.48
N GLU A 76 -9.21 -3.19 -10.09
CA GLU A 76 -9.66 -3.69 -8.78
C GLU A 76 -8.86 -3.06 -7.64
N LEU A 77 -7.55 -2.90 -7.83
CA LEU A 77 -6.70 -2.16 -6.89
C LEU A 77 -7.14 -0.69 -6.80
N ALA A 78 -7.37 -0.04 -7.95
CA ALA A 78 -7.81 1.35 -7.98
C ALA A 78 -9.14 1.53 -7.26
N TRP A 79 -10.11 0.66 -7.53
CA TRP A 79 -11.40 0.65 -6.84
C TRP A 79 -11.25 0.43 -5.33
N SER A 80 -10.40 -0.52 -4.91
CA SER A 80 -10.18 -0.84 -3.49
C SER A 80 -9.53 0.33 -2.74
N LEU A 81 -8.56 1.00 -3.37
CA LEU A 81 -7.93 2.20 -2.80
C LEU A 81 -8.90 3.39 -2.78
N ASP A 82 -9.77 3.52 -3.78
CA ASP A 82 -10.86 4.50 -3.74
C ASP A 82 -11.77 4.25 -2.54
N GLN A 83 -12.13 3.00 -2.22
CA GLN A 83 -12.93 2.74 -1.01
C GLN A 83 -12.25 3.20 0.28
N VAL A 84 -10.93 3.08 0.37
CA VAL A 84 -10.15 3.61 1.50
C VAL A 84 -10.19 5.14 1.54
N LEU A 85 -10.02 5.79 0.38
CA LEU A 85 -10.09 7.24 0.26
C LEU A 85 -11.48 7.77 0.62
N GLN A 86 -12.54 7.14 0.11
CA GLN A 86 -13.93 7.50 0.43
C GLN A 86 -14.22 7.32 1.93
N ALA A 87 -13.67 6.29 2.57
CA ALA A 87 -13.79 6.12 4.02
C ALA A 87 -13.07 7.24 4.78
N ALA A 88 -11.90 7.66 4.31
CA ALA A 88 -11.15 8.76 4.90
C ALA A 88 -11.88 10.11 4.74
N LEU A 89 -12.47 10.37 3.56
CA LEU A 89 -13.28 11.55 3.30
C LEU A 89 -14.50 11.62 4.23
N ARG A 90 -15.27 10.53 4.31
CA ARG A 90 -16.40 10.43 5.25
C ARG A 90 -15.99 10.66 6.70
N PHE A 91 -14.85 10.11 7.12
CA PHE A 91 -14.30 10.33 8.47
C PHE A 91 -13.95 11.81 8.71
N ALA A 92 -13.38 12.48 7.72
CA ALA A 92 -13.05 13.89 7.78
C ALA A 92 -14.27 14.83 7.67
N GLY A 93 -15.47 14.30 7.46
CA GLY A 93 -16.69 15.08 7.21
C GLY A 93 -16.68 15.80 5.85
N ARG A 94 -16.02 15.21 4.85
CA ARG A 94 -15.89 15.73 3.48
C ARG A 94 -16.61 14.84 2.47
#